data_AF-B6QAM5-F1
#
_entry.id   AF-B6QAM5-F1
#
_cell.length_a   1.000
_cell.length_b   1.000
_cell.length_c   1.000
_cell.angle_alpha   90.00
_cell.angle_beta   90.00
_cell.angle_gamma   90.00
#
_symmetry.space_group_name_H-M   'P 1'
#
loop_
_entity.id
_entity.type
_entity.pdbx_description
1 polymer ?
#
loop_
_entity_poly.entity_id
_entity_poly.type
_entity_poly.pdbx_seq_one_letter_code
_entity_poly.pdbx_strand_id
1 'polypeptide(L)'
;MSFLSQDPVTSKIEIDVLVQRGQWKDAESILIRMLAAAAADAKAVDQISLTTRRTTPVDDSPEVQKNKLMLAHIFRQVGRPQDAESIDKDVLATRQRLLGPDAQDTLVVMYHLATDIKLQPERLLEGLALEEYVLEAAAQIYWPDAFADSPTRSITTGPSKSAIDNSPAMDILIRMCHVADTFFMQNQAAQAARLHETVLRLSTTALGPGHPYTIAVMDSTGRDYVSQGRLPEAVRLLQDAAEAGKVHLGSRDSTTRRCIVHLAEAHGRMTAEGDGKVPDTKTISILEQAIKILEESIGHDETDTISLKYYLAVAYARLDGRFRESEALQNQVLGWCRRQLGNRTVTANLMVRNLVLMYRQLGRMDKAREIENEFGRIRRSIS
;
A
#
# COMPACT_ATOMS: atom_id res chain seq x y z
N MET A 1 19.40 -26.85 -43.06
CA MET A 1 20.35 -26.88 -41.92
C MET A 1 19.54 -27.19 -40.68
N SER A 2 19.96 -28.21 -39.94
CA SER A 2 19.20 -28.97 -38.95
C SER A 2 18.72 -28.12 -37.76
N PHE A 3 17.41 -28.17 -37.46
CA PHE A 3 16.72 -27.47 -36.37
C PHE A 3 16.66 -28.29 -35.05
N LEU A 4 17.43 -29.37 -34.90
CA LEU A 4 17.30 -30.31 -33.78
C LEU A 4 18.63 -30.60 -33.07
N SER A 5 19.42 -29.57 -32.83
CA SER A 5 20.59 -29.64 -31.95
C SER A 5 20.72 -28.32 -31.20
N GLN A 6 19.79 -28.04 -30.30
CA GLN A 6 20.02 -27.00 -29.32
C GLN A 6 20.40 -27.66 -28.00
N ASP A 7 21.68 -27.50 -27.69
CA ASP A 7 22.27 -27.67 -26.39
C ASP A 7 21.39 -26.93 -25.35
N PRO A 8 21.07 -27.51 -24.16
CA PRO A 8 20.23 -26.86 -23.14
C PRO A 8 20.67 -25.44 -22.76
N VAL A 9 21.95 -25.14 -22.91
CA VAL A 9 22.53 -23.81 -22.68
C VAL A 9 22.07 -22.80 -23.75
N THR A 10 21.97 -23.22 -25.02
CA THR A 10 21.55 -22.37 -26.15
C THR A 10 20.07 -22.00 -26.05
N SER A 11 19.20 -22.96 -25.71
CA SER A 11 17.76 -22.69 -25.56
C SER A 11 17.46 -21.74 -24.40
N LYS A 12 18.26 -21.77 -23.33
CA LYS A 12 18.10 -20.84 -22.20
C LYS A 12 18.43 -19.39 -22.58
N ILE A 13 19.53 -19.18 -23.30
CA ILE A 13 19.91 -17.85 -23.81
C ILE A 13 18.86 -17.35 -24.82
N GLU A 14 18.33 -18.24 -25.67
CA GLU A 14 17.27 -17.90 -26.61
C GLU A 14 15.98 -17.48 -25.91
N ILE A 15 15.56 -18.20 -24.85
CA ILE A 15 14.41 -17.80 -24.02
C ILE A 15 14.64 -16.42 -23.41
N ASP A 16 15.80 -16.17 -22.81
CA ASP A 16 16.11 -14.88 -22.19
C ASP A 16 16.01 -13.74 -23.21
N VAL A 17 16.51 -13.94 -24.44
CA VAL A 17 16.40 -12.97 -25.55
C VAL A 17 14.95 -12.77 -26.00
N LEU A 18 14.17 -13.85 -26.14
CA LEU A 18 12.77 -13.77 -26.54
C LEU A 18 11.93 -13.05 -25.49
N VAL A 19 12.15 -13.35 -24.20
CA VAL A 19 11.52 -12.68 -23.06
C VAL A 19 11.86 -11.18 -23.06
N GLN A 20 13.14 -10.82 -23.25
CA GLN A 20 13.55 -9.41 -23.35
C GLN A 20 12.90 -8.66 -24.53
N ARG A 21 12.60 -9.37 -25.61
CA ARG A 21 11.94 -8.82 -26.81
C ARG A 21 10.41 -8.88 -26.76
N GLY A 22 9.83 -9.39 -25.67
CA GLY A 22 8.38 -9.57 -25.55
C GLY A 22 7.80 -10.64 -26.50
N GLN A 23 8.62 -11.55 -27.02
CA GLN A 23 8.23 -12.63 -27.92
C GLN A 23 7.74 -13.85 -27.11
N TRP A 24 6.66 -13.65 -26.35
CA TRP A 24 6.20 -14.59 -25.32
C TRP A 24 5.76 -15.96 -25.86
N LYS A 25 5.12 -16.01 -27.03
CA LYS A 25 4.63 -17.26 -27.64
C LYS A 25 5.75 -18.18 -28.10
N ASP A 26 6.84 -17.58 -28.61
CA ASP A 26 8.02 -18.34 -29.05
C ASP A 26 8.76 -18.90 -27.82
N ALA A 27 8.89 -18.09 -26.77
CA ALA A 27 9.46 -18.51 -25.50
C ALA A 27 8.62 -19.65 -24.84
N GLU A 28 7.29 -19.54 -24.85
CA GLU A 28 6.36 -20.60 -24.38
C GLU A 28 6.61 -21.93 -25.10
N SER A 29 6.68 -21.90 -26.44
CA SER A 29 6.91 -23.10 -27.27
C SER A 29 8.26 -23.78 -26.99
N ILE A 30 9.32 -23.00 -26.74
CA ILE A 30 10.63 -23.55 -26.37
C ILE A 30 10.58 -24.15 -24.96
N LEU A 31 9.95 -23.46 -24.00
CA LEU A 31 9.85 -23.95 -22.61
C LEU A 31 9.02 -25.22 -22.47
N ILE A 32 7.91 -25.37 -23.20
CA ILE A 32 7.13 -26.61 -23.21
C ILE A 32 8.00 -27.80 -23.67
N ARG A 33 8.84 -27.59 -24.69
CA ARG A 33 9.77 -28.63 -25.17
C ARG A 33 10.86 -28.94 -24.15
N MET A 34 11.44 -27.92 -23.52
CA MET A 34 12.43 -28.09 -22.46
C MET A 34 11.86 -28.81 -21.23
N LEU A 35 10.61 -28.51 -20.86
CA LEU A 35 9.92 -29.19 -19.76
C LEU A 35 9.71 -30.68 -20.07
N ALA A 36 9.29 -31.00 -21.29
CA ALA A 36 9.11 -32.40 -21.72
C ALA A 36 10.45 -33.16 -21.73
N ALA A 37 11.54 -32.53 -22.18
CA ALA A 37 12.88 -33.11 -22.16
C ALA A 37 13.37 -33.35 -20.73
N ALA A 38 13.29 -32.35 -19.86
CA ALA A 38 13.71 -32.46 -18.46
C ALA A 38 12.92 -33.53 -17.69
N ALA A 39 11.62 -33.68 -17.99
CA ALA A 39 10.80 -34.73 -17.40
C ALA A 39 11.21 -36.13 -17.89
N ALA A 40 11.59 -36.28 -19.17
CA ALA A 40 12.09 -37.54 -19.72
C ALA A 40 13.44 -37.92 -19.10
N ASP A 41 14.34 -36.96 -18.95
CA ASP A 41 15.67 -37.17 -18.34
C ASP A 41 15.54 -37.53 -16.86
N ALA A 42 14.71 -36.81 -16.09
CA ALA A 42 14.45 -37.12 -14.70
C ALA A 42 13.83 -38.53 -14.53
N LYS A 43 12.96 -38.94 -15.45
CA LYS A 43 12.39 -40.30 -15.47
C LYS A 43 13.45 -41.37 -15.74
N ALA A 44 14.40 -41.09 -16.65
CA ALA A 44 15.52 -41.98 -16.91
C ALA A 44 16.45 -42.11 -15.69
N VAL A 45 16.72 -41.02 -14.98
CA VAL A 45 17.51 -41.02 -13.72
C VAL A 45 16.79 -41.79 -12.62
N ASP A 46 15.47 -41.64 -12.49
CA ASP A 46 14.67 -42.37 -11.51
C ASP A 46 14.70 -43.88 -11.77
N GLN A 47 14.59 -44.29 -13.05
CA GLN A 47 14.75 -45.69 -13.46
C GLN A 47 16.12 -46.28 -13.12
N ILE A 48 17.19 -45.49 -13.24
CA ILE A 48 18.55 -45.91 -12.85
C ILE A 48 18.65 -46.00 -11.31
N SER A 49 18.09 -45.03 -10.59
CA SER A 49 18.17 -44.92 -9.13
C SER A 49 17.31 -45.94 -8.36
N LEU A 50 16.33 -46.57 -9.02
CA LEU A 50 15.61 -47.75 -8.50
C LEU A 50 16.54 -48.93 -8.15
N THR A 51 17.73 -48.99 -8.76
CA THR A 51 18.78 -49.96 -8.38
C THR A 51 19.51 -49.60 -7.08
N THR A 52 19.36 -48.37 -6.57
CA THR A 52 20.11 -47.79 -5.44
C THR A 52 19.21 -47.31 -4.26
N ARG A 53 17.92 -47.67 -4.24
CA ARG A 53 16.93 -47.40 -3.14
C ARG A 53 16.70 -45.92 -2.77
N ARG A 54 17.01 -44.95 -3.62
CA ARG A 54 16.59 -43.55 -3.47
C ARG A 54 15.99 -43.04 -4.78
N THR A 55 14.67 -42.97 -4.85
CA THR A 55 13.93 -42.43 -6.01
C THR A 55 13.53 -40.99 -5.71
N THR A 56 13.98 -40.04 -6.54
CA THR A 56 13.44 -38.67 -6.55
C THR A 56 12.33 -38.62 -7.59
N PRO A 57 11.08 -38.32 -7.21
CA PRO A 57 10.00 -38.10 -8.17
C PRO A 57 10.40 -37.13 -9.28
N VAL A 58 9.95 -37.35 -10.51
CA VAL A 58 10.27 -36.51 -11.67
C VAL A 58 9.96 -35.02 -11.40
N ASP A 59 8.85 -34.75 -10.72
CA ASP A 59 8.43 -33.39 -10.34
C ASP A 59 9.34 -32.75 -9.26
N ASP A 60 10.16 -33.53 -8.56
CA ASP A 60 11.11 -33.05 -7.56
C ASP A 60 12.41 -32.56 -8.20
N SER A 61 12.61 -32.84 -9.49
CA SER A 61 13.80 -32.41 -10.23
C SER A 61 13.93 -30.88 -10.23
N PRO A 62 15.09 -30.31 -9.80
CA PRO A 62 15.32 -28.87 -9.82
C PRO A 62 15.14 -28.23 -11.20
N GLU A 63 15.48 -28.95 -12.28
CA GLU A 63 15.32 -28.46 -13.65
C GLU A 63 13.86 -28.40 -14.07
N VAL A 64 13.07 -29.44 -13.73
CA VAL A 64 11.63 -29.48 -14.00
C VAL A 64 10.92 -28.33 -13.28
N GLN A 65 11.22 -28.12 -11.99
CA GLN A 65 10.61 -27.03 -11.22
C GLN A 65 11.01 -25.65 -11.73
N LYS A 66 12.27 -25.46 -12.12
CA LYS A 66 12.74 -24.20 -12.71
C LYS A 66 12.03 -23.89 -14.03
N ASN A 67 11.87 -24.88 -14.89
CA ASN A 67 11.16 -24.71 -16.17
C ASN A 67 9.67 -24.43 -15.95
N LYS A 68 9.03 -25.07 -14.96
CA LYS A 68 7.66 -24.77 -14.51
C LYS A 68 7.53 -23.30 -14.08
N LEU A 69 8.40 -22.81 -13.20
CA LEU A 69 8.35 -21.41 -12.74
C LEU A 69 8.55 -20.40 -13.88
N MET A 70 9.42 -20.71 -14.84
CA MET A 70 9.61 -19.86 -16.03
C MET A 70 8.37 -19.86 -16.92
N LEU A 71 7.72 -21.01 -17.11
CA LEU A 71 6.47 -21.10 -17.86
C LEU A 71 5.33 -20.33 -17.19
N ALA A 72 5.20 -20.44 -15.86
CA ALA A 72 4.26 -19.64 -15.08
C ALA A 72 4.50 -18.14 -15.24
N HIS A 73 5.77 -17.70 -15.22
CA HIS A 73 6.12 -16.31 -15.50
C HIS A 73 5.64 -15.85 -16.89
N ILE A 74 5.83 -16.65 -17.94
CA ILE A 74 5.33 -16.31 -19.28
C ILE A 74 3.81 -16.24 -19.30
N PHE A 75 3.12 -17.17 -18.65
CA PHE A 75 1.66 -17.14 -18.54
C PHE A 75 1.13 -15.86 -17.91
N ARG A 76 1.81 -15.32 -16.89
CA ARG A 76 1.49 -13.97 -16.35
C ARG A 76 1.60 -12.89 -17.43
N GLN A 77 2.70 -12.88 -18.18
CA GLN A 77 2.98 -11.84 -19.18
C GLN A 77 2.00 -11.86 -20.36
N VAL A 78 1.46 -13.04 -20.72
CA VAL A 78 0.46 -13.17 -21.78
C VAL A 78 -0.98 -13.05 -21.28
N GLY A 79 -1.20 -12.70 -20.01
CA GLY A 79 -2.54 -12.49 -19.44
C GLY A 79 -3.30 -13.80 -19.17
N ARG A 80 -2.59 -14.89 -18.84
CA ARG A 80 -3.15 -16.20 -18.46
C ARG A 80 -2.84 -16.53 -16.99
N PRO A 81 -3.33 -15.73 -16.01
CA PRO A 81 -2.96 -15.90 -14.60
C PRO A 81 -3.45 -17.23 -14.00
N GLN A 82 -4.54 -17.82 -14.50
CA GLN A 82 -5.04 -19.12 -14.01
C GLN A 82 -4.10 -20.27 -14.36
N ASP A 83 -3.47 -20.22 -15.54
CA ASP A 83 -2.49 -21.24 -15.94
C ASP A 83 -1.19 -21.09 -15.13
N ALA A 84 -0.78 -19.85 -14.84
CA ALA A 84 0.34 -19.56 -13.94
C ALA A 84 0.05 -20.07 -12.52
N GLU A 85 -1.14 -19.78 -11.99
CA GLU A 85 -1.61 -20.22 -10.67
C GLU A 85 -1.57 -21.75 -10.54
N SER A 86 -2.02 -22.47 -11.56
CA SER A 86 -2.00 -23.94 -11.56
C SER A 86 -0.58 -24.50 -11.46
N ILE A 87 0.37 -23.90 -12.19
CA ILE A 87 1.77 -24.33 -12.16
C ILE A 87 2.39 -23.98 -10.80
N ASP A 88 2.16 -22.78 -10.29
CA ASP A 88 2.75 -22.34 -9.04
C ASP A 88 2.21 -23.11 -7.83
N LYS A 89 0.94 -23.51 -7.84
CA LYS A 89 0.38 -24.42 -6.82
C LYS A 89 1.08 -25.77 -6.81
N ASP A 90 1.38 -26.32 -7.98
CA ASP A 90 2.09 -27.60 -8.12
C ASP A 90 3.55 -27.51 -7.62
N VAL A 91 4.26 -26.45 -8.03
CA VAL A 91 5.62 -26.20 -7.53
C VAL A 91 5.61 -25.93 -6.03
N LEU A 92 4.63 -25.17 -5.52
CA LEU A 92 4.50 -24.87 -4.10
C LEU A 92 4.30 -26.13 -3.26
N ALA A 93 3.40 -27.02 -3.67
CA ALA A 93 3.16 -28.29 -2.98
C ALA A 93 4.45 -29.13 -2.89
N THR A 94 5.24 -29.12 -3.96
CA THR A 94 6.52 -29.82 -4.00
C THR A 94 7.54 -29.17 -3.07
N ARG A 95 7.66 -27.83 -3.08
CA ARG A 95 8.58 -27.08 -2.21
C ARG A 95 8.24 -27.22 -0.74
N GLN A 96 6.97 -27.12 -0.38
CA GLN A 96 6.50 -27.33 0.99
C GLN A 96 6.85 -28.73 1.51
N ARG A 97 6.68 -29.77 0.68
CA ARG A 97 7.04 -31.14 1.06
C ARG A 97 8.55 -31.33 1.25
N LEU A 98 9.37 -30.72 0.40
CA LEU A 98 10.82 -30.95 0.38
C LEU A 98 11.60 -30.05 1.35
N LEU A 99 11.17 -28.79 1.51
CA LEU A 99 11.92 -27.74 2.22
C LEU A 99 11.16 -27.21 3.44
N GLY A 100 9.86 -27.47 3.54
CA GLY A 100 8.98 -26.88 4.55
C GLY A 100 8.33 -25.57 4.10
N PRO A 101 7.32 -25.08 4.84
CA PRO A 101 6.54 -23.90 4.49
C PRO A 101 7.34 -22.58 4.58
N ASP A 102 8.26 -22.47 5.54
CA ASP A 102 8.96 -21.21 5.84
C ASP A 102 10.32 -21.09 5.12
N ALA A 103 10.67 -22.07 4.28
CA ALA A 103 11.91 -22.01 3.50
C ALA A 103 11.84 -20.86 2.49
N GLN A 104 12.95 -20.12 2.32
CA GLN A 104 13.01 -18.97 1.42
C GLN A 104 12.55 -19.29 0.00
N ASP A 105 12.95 -20.45 -0.55
CA ASP A 105 12.51 -20.92 -1.86
C ASP A 105 10.99 -21.19 -1.92
N THR A 106 10.39 -21.64 -0.82
CA THR A 106 8.93 -21.85 -0.71
C THR A 106 8.21 -20.50 -0.71
N LEU A 107 8.69 -19.54 0.09
CA LEU A 107 8.13 -18.18 0.17
C LEU A 107 8.16 -17.46 -1.19
N VAL A 108 9.21 -17.64 -1.99
CA VAL A 108 9.29 -17.07 -3.35
C VAL A 108 8.16 -17.60 -4.25
N VAL A 109 7.87 -18.90 -4.19
CA VAL A 109 6.77 -19.49 -4.97
C VAL A 109 5.41 -19.04 -4.44
N MET A 110 5.24 -18.93 -3.12
CA MET A 110 4.01 -18.38 -2.54
C MET A 110 3.78 -16.92 -2.95
N TYR A 111 4.84 -16.11 -3.05
CA TYR A 111 4.76 -14.74 -3.56
C TYR A 111 4.33 -14.69 -5.03
N HIS A 112 4.85 -15.59 -5.87
CA HIS A 112 4.41 -15.70 -7.26
C HIS A 112 2.92 -16.12 -7.36
N LEU A 113 2.50 -17.08 -6.53
CA LEU A 113 1.10 -17.50 -6.43
C LEU A 113 0.20 -16.34 -5.99
N ALA A 114 0.62 -15.55 -4.99
CA ALA A 114 -0.10 -14.34 -4.57
C ALA A 114 -0.25 -13.36 -5.74
N THR A 115 0.79 -13.20 -6.55
CA THR A 115 0.74 -12.36 -7.76
C THR A 115 -0.29 -12.88 -8.77
N ASP A 116 -0.35 -14.19 -9.01
CA ASP A 116 -1.34 -14.79 -9.93
C ASP A 116 -2.77 -14.59 -9.46
N ILE A 117 -3.01 -14.70 -8.16
CA ILE A 117 -4.32 -14.48 -7.56
C ILE A 117 -4.70 -12.98 -7.65
N LYS A 118 -3.78 -12.06 -7.39
CA LYS A 118 -4.03 -10.60 -7.51
C LYS A 118 -4.32 -10.15 -8.94
N LEU A 119 -3.81 -10.85 -9.94
CA LEU A 119 -4.11 -10.58 -11.36
C LEU A 119 -5.57 -10.92 -11.74
N GLN A 120 -6.31 -11.58 -10.85
CA GLN A 120 -7.74 -11.89 -10.99
C GLN A 120 -8.53 -10.88 -10.14
N PRO A 121 -9.24 -9.90 -10.75
CA PRO A 121 -9.84 -8.77 -10.02
C PRO A 121 -10.77 -9.18 -8.87
N GLU A 122 -11.50 -10.26 -9.05
CA GLU A 122 -12.45 -10.81 -8.07
C GLU A 122 -11.77 -11.48 -6.86
N ARG A 123 -10.47 -11.74 -6.94
CA ARG A 123 -9.65 -12.40 -5.89
C ARG A 123 -8.52 -11.52 -5.37
N LEU A 124 -8.57 -10.20 -5.63
CA LEU A 124 -7.54 -9.26 -5.18
C LEU A 124 -7.24 -9.37 -3.68
N LEU A 125 -8.28 -9.40 -2.84
CA LEU A 125 -8.11 -9.50 -1.38
C LEU A 125 -7.51 -10.84 -0.92
N GLU A 126 -7.83 -11.94 -1.61
CA GLU A 126 -7.23 -13.25 -1.35
C GLU A 126 -5.73 -13.23 -1.66
N GLY A 127 -5.36 -12.65 -2.81
CA GLY A 127 -3.96 -12.51 -3.21
C GLY A 127 -3.17 -11.59 -2.26
N LEU A 128 -3.76 -10.48 -1.82
CA LEU A 128 -3.14 -9.58 -0.84
C LEU A 128 -2.93 -10.24 0.52
N ALA A 129 -3.89 -11.04 1.00
CA ALA A 129 -3.74 -11.78 2.26
C ALA A 129 -2.60 -12.82 2.18
N LEU A 130 -2.45 -13.50 1.03
CA LEU A 130 -1.33 -14.40 0.82
C LEU A 130 0.01 -13.66 0.75
N GLU A 131 0.05 -12.51 0.07
CA GLU A 131 1.26 -11.68 0.00
C GLU A 131 1.66 -11.11 1.37
N GLU A 132 0.69 -10.65 2.17
CA GLU A 132 0.89 -10.22 3.57
C GLU A 132 1.57 -11.34 4.37
N TYR A 133 1.01 -12.56 4.34
CA TYR A 133 1.58 -13.72 5.02
C TYR A 133 3.02 -14.00 4.59
N VAL A 134 3.29 -14.01 3.27
CA VAL A 134 4.63 -14.30 2.74
C VAL A 134 5.64 -13.25 3.17
N LEU A 135 5.25 -11.97 3.13
CA LEU A 135 6.13 -10.87 3.51
C LEU A 135 6.38 -10.83 5.02
N GLU A 136 5.41 -11.18 5.85
CA GLU A 136 5.62 -11.33 7.30
C GLU A 136 6.55 -12.49 7.62
N ALA A 137 6.37 -13.65 6.99
CA ALA A 137 7.28 -14.79 7.14
C ALA A 137 8.70 -14.42 6.69
N ALA A 138 8.84 -13.72 5.56
CA ALA A 138 10.12 -13.21 5.09
C ALA A 138 10.73 -12.19 6.07
N ALA A 139 9.93 -11.27 6.62
CA ALA A 139 10.38 -10.29 7.60
C ALA A 139 10.88 -10.93 8.90
N GLN A 140 10.27 -12.03 9.35
CA GLN A 140 10.72 -12.78 10.53
C GLN A 140 12.14 -13.34 10.37
N ILE A 141 12.56 -13.68 9.15
CA ILE A 141 13.92 -14.14 8.85
C ILE A 141 14.94 -13.02 9.12
N TYR A 142 14.61 -11.77 8.78
CA TYR A 142 15.50 -10.61 8.93
C TYR A 142 15.38 -9.90 10.29
N TRP A 143 14.23 -9.99 10.95
CA TRP A 143 13.96 -9.35 12.23
C TRP A 143 13.33 -10.31 13.26
N PRO A 144 13.97 -11.44 13.61
CA PRO A 144 13.35 -12.47 14.47
C PRO A 144 12.95 -11.92 15.85
N ASP A 145 13.73 -11.01 16.42
CA ASP A 145 13.43 -10.39 17.72
C ASP A 145 12.22 -9.45 17.67
N ALA A 146 11.89 -8.88 16.50
CA ALA A 146 10.76 -7.95 16.35
C ALA A 146 9.39 -8.65 16.30
N PHE A 147 9.40 -9.98 16.14
CA PHE A 147 8.22 -10.84 16.07
C PHE A 147 8.18 -11.88 17.21
N ALA A 148 9.12 -11.83 18.15
CA ALA A 148 9.11 -12.69 19.33
C ALA A 148 8.15 -12.16 20.40
N ASP A 149 7.36 -13.05 21.04
CA ASP A 149 6.36 -12.71 22.06
C ASP A 149 6.93 -12.19 23.40
N SER A 150 8.25 -11.92 23.50
CA SER A 150 8.92 -11.63 24.76
C SER A 150 9.34 -10.15 24.89
N PRO A 151 8.79 -9.39 25.85
CA PRO A 151 9.04 -7.95 25.99
C PRO A 151 10.43 -7.59 26.56
N THR A 152 11.31 -8.56 26.81
CA THR A 152 12.56 -8.36 27.58
C THR A 152 13.86 -8.41 26.78
N ARG A 153 13.83 -8.53 25.45
CA ARG A 153 15.05 -8.39 24.64
C ARG A 153 15.18 -6.98 24.09
N SER A 154 16.28 -6.33 24.45
CA SER A 154 16.80 -5.16 23.74
C SER A 154 16.83 -5.46 22.25
N ILE A 155 16.15 -4.63 21.45
CA ILE A 155 16.09 -4.70 19.99
C ILE A 155 17.51 -4.41 19.47
N THR A 156 18.34 -5.44 19.38
CA THR A 156 19.79 -5.25 19.12
C THR A 156 20.28 -6.02 17.88
N THR A 157 19.41 -6.74 17.15
CA THR A 157 19.83 -7.66 16.08
C THR A 157 19.11 -7.45 14.73
N GLY A 158 18.47 -6.29 14.52
CA GLY A 158 18.07 -5.90 13.15
C GLY A 158 19.30 -5.54 12.31
N PRO A 159 19.27 -5.72 10.97
CA PRO A 159 20.36 -5.28 10.12
C PRO A 159 20.63 -3.79 10.32
N SER A 160 21.91 -3.39 10.34
CA SER A 160 22.26 -1.98 10.52
C SER A 160 21.80 -1.13 9.33
N LYS A 161 21.63 0.18 9.51
CA LYS A 161 21.22 1.10 8.44
C LYS A 161 21.97 0.87 7.11
N SER A 162 23.30 0.77 7.15
CA SER A 162 24.14 0.55 5.96
C SER A 162 23.97 -0.84 5.33
N ALA A 163 23.53 -1.82 6.12
CA ALA A 163 23.26 -3.16 5.63
C ALA A 163 21.88 -3.28 4.97
N ILE A 164 20.94 -2.37 5.25
CA ILE A 164 19.57 -2.48 4.77
C ILE A 164 19.37 -1.88 3.39
N ASP A 165 19.94 -0.70 3.12
CA ASP A 165 19.63 0.11 1.92
C ASP A 165 19.77 -0.64 0.57
N ASN A 166 20.56 -1.71 0.51
CA ASN A 166 20.71 -2.57 -0.68
C ASN A 166 20.49 -4.07 -0.37
N SER A 167 19.65 -4.38 0.62
CA SER A 167 19.34 -5.75 1.02
C SER A 167 17.92 -6.18 0.66
N PRO A 168 17.66 -7.50 0.57
CA PRO A 168 16.30 -8.01 0.46
C PRO A 168 15.37 -7.55 1.60
N ALA A 169 15.92 -7.20 2.76
CA ALA A 169 15.14 -6.68 3.88
C ALA A 169 14.44 -5.35 3.53
N MET A 170 15.08 -4.48 2.76
CA MET A 170 14.46 -3.22 2.30
C MET A 170 13.33 -3.49 1.29
N ASP A 171 13.52 -4.43 0.36
CA ASP A 171 12.46 -4.83 -0.59
C ASP A 171 11.24 -5.38 0.14
N ILE A 172 11.44 -6.19 1.19
CA ILE A 172 10.35 -6.68 2.05
C ILE A 172 9.58 -5.51 2.68
N LEU A 173 10.28 -4.54 3.30
CA LEU A 173 9.61 -3.38 3.91
C LEU A 173 8.77 -2.61 2.88
N ILE A 174 9.35 -2.33 1.71
CA ILE A 174 8.69 -1.58 0.64
C ILE A 174 7.43 -2.33 0.18
N ARG A 175 7.54 -3.65 -0.03
CA ARG A 175 6.40 -4.47 -0.45
C ARG A 175 5.31 -4.53 0.62
N MET A 176 5.67 -4.68 1.89
CA MET A 176 4.70 -4.65 2.98
C MET A 176 3.95 -3.31 3.02
N CYS A 177 4.65 -2.20 2.82
CA CYS A 177 4.02 -0.87 2.71
C CYS A 177 3.06 -0.80 1.52
N HIS A 178 3.45 -1.30 0.35
CA HIS A 178 2.57 -1.34 -0.82
C HIS A 178 1.32 -2.22 -0.61
N VAL A 179 1.46 -3.37 0.06
CA VAL A 179 0.31 -4.22 0.43
C VAL A 179 -0.62 -3.46 1.38
N ALA A 180 -0.06 -2.75 2.37
CA ALA A 180 -0.84 -1.95 3.31
C ALA A 180 -1.59 -0.80 2.61
N ASP A 181 -0.92 -0.07 1.71
CA ASP A 181 -1.55 0.96 0.86
C ASP A 181 -2.66 0.37 -0.02
N THR A 182 -2.46 -0.83 -0.55
CA THR A 182 -3.50 -1.51 -1.35
C THR A 182 -4.69 -1.90 -0.48
N PHE A 183 -4.47 -2.43 0.74
CA PHE A 183 -5.54 -2.68 1.69
C PHE A 183 -6.31 -1.40 2.03
N PHE A 184 -5.62 -0.28 2.24
CA PHE A 184 -6.24 1.01 2.49
C PHE A 184 -7.16 1.43 1.32
N MET A 185 -6.68 1.33 0.08
CA MET A 185 -7.48 1.61 -1.12
C MET A 185 -8.70 0.69 -1.27
N GLN A 186 -8.65 -0.53 -0.74
CA GLN A 186 -9.77 -1.47 -0.70
C GLN A 186 -10.67 -1.31 0.54
N ASN A 187 -10.55 -0.19 1.27
CA ASN A 187 -11.28 0.10 2.52
C ASN A 187 -11.06 -0.96 3.63
N GLN A 188 -9.94 -1.70 3.59
CA GLN A 188 -9.52 -2.64 4.63
C GLN A 188 -8.65 -1.91 5.67
N ALA A 189 -9.23 -0.88 6.30
CA ALA A 189 -8.48 0.06 7.15
C ALA A 189 -7.79 -0.60 8.36
N ALA A 190 -8.36 -1.69 8.88
CA ALA A 190 -7.77 -2.43 10.01
C ALA A 190 -6.51 -3.19 9.58
N GLN A 191 -6.55 -3.88 8.44
CA GLN A 191 -5.38 -4.59 7.89
C GLN A 191 -4.27 -3.62 7.49
N ALA A 192 -4.62 -2.53 6.80
CA ALA A 192 -3.66 -1.49 6.42
C ALA A 192 -2.90 -0.93 7.63
N ALA A 193 -3.62 -0.54 8.68
CA ALA A 193 -3.00 0.02 9.88
C ALA A 193 -2.07 -0.97 10.58
N ARG A 194 -2.48 -2.24 10.75
CA ARG A 194 -1.60 -3.26 11.37
C ARG A 194 -0.30 -3.46 10.59
N LEU A 195 -0.40 -3.51 9.27
CA LEU A 195 0.75 -3.73 8.41
C LEU A 195 1.67 -2.50 8.37
N HIS A 196 1.13 -1.28 8.24
CA HIS A 196 1.89 -0.04 8.36
C HIS A 196 2.53 0.13 9.75
N GLU A 197 1.84 -0.20 10.84
CA GLU A 197 2.41 -0.20 12.21
C GLU A 197 3.60 -1.17 12.31
N THR A 198 3.52 -2.34 11.67
CA THR A 198 4.63 -3.30 11.60
C THR A 198 5.80 -2.75 10.79
N VAL A 199 5.55 -2.22 9.58
CA VAL A 199 6.60 -1.60 8.76
C VAL A 199 7.24 -0.43 9.49
N LEU A 200 6.45 0.41 10.18
CA LEU A 200 6.95 1.55 10.95
C LEU A 200 7.88 1.12 12.07
N ARG A 201 7.50 0.09 12.82
CA ARG A 201 8.33 -0.47 13.90
C ARG A 201 9.66 -0.97 13.33
N LEU A 202 9.61 -1.79 12.28
CA LEU A 202 10.80 -2.37 11.66
C LEU A 202 11.71 -1.28 11.07
N SER A 203 11.16 -0.35 10.28
CA SER A 203 11.92 0.71 9.62
C SER A 203 12.51 1.71 10.63
N THR A 204 11.82 1.99 11.74
CA THR A 204 12.33 2.86 12.80
C THR A 204 13.55 2.25 13.47
N THR A 205 13.52 0.95 13.79
CA THR A 205 14.67 0.24 14.34
C THR A 205 15.83 0.17 13.34
N ALA A 206 15.52 -0.18 12.09
CA ALA A 206 16.47 -0.43 11.02
C ALA A 206 17.21 0.84 10.54
N LEU A 207 16.43 1.88 10.22
CA LEU A 207 16.89 3.05 9.47
C LEU A 207 16.93 4.32 10.35
N GLY A 208 16.23 4.29 11.49
CA GLY A 208 15.99 5.43 12.35
C GLY A 208 14.75 6.26 11.93
N PRO A 209 14.20 7.07 12.86
CA PRO A 209 13.01 7.88 12.61
C PRO A 209 13.23 9.03 11.60
N GLY A 210 14.47 9.48 11.41
CA GLY A 210 14.82 10.54 10.47
C GLY A 210 15.07 10.08 9.03
N HIS A 211 14.97 8.77 8.75
CA HIS A 211 15.19 8.25 7.41
C HIS A 211 14.02 8.59 6.47
N PRO A 212 14.24 9.02 5.21
CA PRO A 212 13.18 9.38 4.28
C PRO A 212 12.06 8.34 4.17
N TYR A 213 12.44 7.05 4.08
CA TYR A 213 11.48 5.95 4.04
C TYR A 213 10.66 5.83 5.34
N THR A 214 11.30 5.90 6.52
CA THR A 214 10.59 5.83 7.80
C THR A 214 9.59 6.98 7.95
N ILE A 215 9.97 8.20 7.54
CA ILE A 215 9.08 9.36 7.56
C ILE A 215 7.86 9.14 6.65
N ALA A 216 8.05 8.56 5.46
CA ALA A 216 6.94 8.21 4.57
C ALA A 216 6.00 7.15 5.16
N VAL A 217 6.53 6.19 5.93
CA VAL A 217 5.73 5.18 6.62
C VAL A 217 4.99 5.79 7.83
N MET A 218 5.61 6.74 8.56
CA MET A 218 4.93 7.48 9.63
C MET A 218 3.73 8.26 9.10
N ASP A 219 3.88 8.89 7.94
CA ASP A 219 2.79 9.58 7.22
C ASP A 219 1.64 8.62 6.87
N SER A 220 1.97 7.47 6.28
CA SER A 220 0.98 6.45 5.89
C SER A 220 0.25 5.86 7.10
N THR A 221 0.99 5.55 8.17
CA THR A 221 0.40 5.08 9.44
C THR A 221 -0.48 6.16 10.09
N GLY A 222 -0.07 7.43 10.03
CA GLY A 222 -0.86 8.55 10.52
C GLY A 222 -2.17 8.73 9.76
N ARG A 223 -2.14 8.62 8.43
CA ARG A 223 -3.33 8.61 7.57
C ARG A 223 -4.28 7.47 7.95
N ASP A 224 -3.75 6.29 8.22
CA ASP A 224 -4.57 5.15 8.65
C ASP A 224 -5.26 5.43 9.99
N TYR A 225 -4.55 6.02 10.96
CA TYR A 225 -5.15 6.43 12.24
C TYR A 225 -6.25 7.48 12.05
N VAL A 226 -6.05 8.44 11.15
CA VAL A 226 -7.11 9.38 10.77
C VAL A 226 -8.33 8.61 10.26
N SER A 227 -8.17 7.68 9.31
CA SER A 227 -9.29 6.91 8.76
C SER A 227 -10.08 6.12 9.80
N GLN A 228 -9.41 5.66 10.87
CA GLN A 228 -10.01 4.92 11.98
C GLN A 228 -10.60 5.81 13.09
N GLY A 229 -10.42 7.14 13.00
CA GLY A 229 -10.84 8.08 14.05
C GLY A 229 -9.92 8.11 15.27
N ARG A 230 -8.75 7.48 15.20
CA ARG A 230 -7.67 7.51 16.22
C ARG A 230 -6.89 8.83 16.14
N LEU A 231 -7.62 9.94 16.21
CA LEU A 231 -7.11 11.28 15.93
C LEU A 231 -5.96 11.71 16.86
N PRO A 232 -5.98 11.45 18.18
CA PRO A 232 -4.85 11.79 19.05
C PRO A 232 -3.56 11.06 18.68
N GLU A 233 -3.62 9.76 18.35
CA GLU A 233 -2.45 9.02 17.89
C GLU A 233 -1.95 9.52 16.53
N ALA A 234 -2.87 9.85 15.61
CA ALA A 234 -2.54 10.42 14.31
C ALA A 234 -1.78 11.74 14.46
N VAL A 235 -2.30 12.66 15.27
CA VAL A 235 -1.68 13.98 15.50
C VAL A 235 -0.26 13.80 16.04
N ARG A 236 -0.05 12.96 17.05
CA ARG A 236 1.29 12.74 17.62
C ARG A 236 2.26 12.21 16.56
N LEU A 237 1.87 11.17 15.82
CA LEU A 237 2.74 10.54 14.85
C LEU A 237 3.06 11.46 13.65
N LEU A 238 2.06 12.17 13.14
CA LEU A 238 2.21 13.10 12.01
C LEU A 238 3.00 14.36 12.41
N GLN A 239 2.89 14.80 13.67
CA GLN A 239 3.71 15.88 14.20
C GLN A 239 5.19 15.48 14.22
N ASP A 240 5.50 14.28 14.71
CA ASP A 240 6.86 13.73 14.68
C ASP A 240 7.37 13.57 13.24
N ALA A 241 6.52 13.08 12.32
CA ALA A 241 6.86 12.91 10.91
C ALA A 241 7.13 14.25 10.20
N ALA A 242 6.31 15.26 10.45
CA ALA A 242 6.48 16.59 9.86
C ALA A 242 7.74 17.28 10.39
N GLU A 243 8.07 17.12 11.67
CA GLU A 243 9.30 17.68 12.24
C GLU A 243 10.55 16.95 11.72
N ALA A 244 10.55 15.61 11.72
CA ALA A 244 11.62 14.82 11.13
C ALA A 244 11.82 15.15 9.64
N GLY A 245 10.73 15.31 8.88
CA GLY A 245 10.76 15.74 7.48
C GLY A 245 11.40 17.12 7.30
N LYS A 246 11.03 18.10 8.13
CA LYS A 246 11.65 19.44 8.09
C LYS A 246 13.16 19.38 8.36
N VAL A 247 13.58 18.60 9.36
CA VAL A 247 14.98 18.49 9.77
C VAL A 247 15.83 17.73 8.73
N HIS A 248 15.32 16.62 8.20
CA HIS A 248 16.12 15.70 7.39
C HIS A 248 15.92 15.81 5.87
N LEU A 249 14.73 16.21 5.42
CA LEU A 249 14.37 16.29 3.99
C LEU A 249 14.22 17.75 3.53
N GLY A 250 13.94 18.65 4.47
CA GLY A 250 13.66 20.07 4.22
C GLY A 250 12.18 20.35 3.99
N SER A 251 11.77 21.60 4.23
CA SER A 251 10.35 22.01 4.22
C SER A 251 9.69 22.03 2.84
N ARG A 252 10.47 21.93 1.75
CA ARG A 252 9.96 21.86 0.38
C ARG A 252 9.87 20.42 -0.16
N ASP A 253 10.39 19.44 0.57
CA ASP A 253 10.30 18.04 0.17
C ASP A 253 8.83 17.57 0.12
N SER A 254 8.55 16.70 -0.83
CA SER A 254 7.21 16.17 -1.09
C SER A 254 6.65 15.36 0.09
N THR A 255 7.50 14.59 0.78
CA THR A 255 7.11 13.80 1.95
C THR A 255 6.83 14.71 3.13
N THR A 256 7.72 15.67 3.41
CA THR A 256 7.50 16.67 4.48
C THR A 256 6.19 17.41 4.30
N ARG A 257 5.89 17.85 3.07
CA ARG A 257 4.64 18.55 2.74
C ARG A 257 3.41 17.66 2.95
N ARG A 258 3.48 16.39 2.54
CA ARG A 258 2.40 15.41 2.76
C ARG A 258 2.14 15.17 4.25
N CYS A 259 3.19 15.01 5.07
CA CYS A 259 3.06 14.90 6.52
C CYS A 259 2.33 16.11 7.13
N ILE A 260 2.66 17.33 6.68
CA ILE A 260 2.02 18.57 7.16
C ILE A 260 0.54 18.60 6.77
N VAL A 261 0.19 18.16 5.56
CA VAL A 261 -1.20 18.09 5.08
C VAL A 261 -2.02 17.11 5.91
N HIS A 262 -1.53 15.89 6.12
CA HIS A 262 -2.25 14.91 6.94
C HIS A 262 -2.30 15.33 8.42
N LEU A 263 -1.26 15.99 8.95
CA LEU A 263 -1.29 16.57 10.29
C LEU A 263 -2.42 17.61 10.41
N ALA A 264 -2.55 18.48 9.41
CA ALA A 264 -3.60 19.48 9.35
C ALA A 264 -4.99 18.85 9.27
N GLU A 265 -5.15 17.78 8.50
CA GLU A 265 -6.38 16.99 8.46
C GLU A 265 -6.72 16.40 9.83
N ALA A 266 -5.75 15.75 10.50
CA ALA A 266 -5.95 15.14 11.81
C ALA A 266 -6.40 16.18 12.86
N HIS A 267 -5.72 17.34 12.92
CA HIS A 267 -6.12 18.47 13.76
C HIS A 267 -7.50 19.02 13.39
N GLY A 268 -7.76 19.19 12.10
CA GLY A 268 -9.03 19.70 11.58
C GLY A 268 -10.21 18.81 11.95
N ARG A 269 -10.06 17.49 11.79
CA ARG A 269 -11.05 16.49 12.20
C ARG A 269 -11.25 16.48 13.70
N MET A 270 -10.18 16.56 14.49
CA MET A 270 -10.29 16.63 15.95
C MET A 270 -11.07 17.89 16.39
N THR A 271 -10.90 18.99 15.67
CA THR A 271 -11.66 20.25 15.89
C THR A 271 -13.13 20.09 15.53
N ALA A 272 -13.44 19.42 14.43
CA ALA A 272 -14.80 19.28 13.91
C ALA A 272 -15.63 18.22 14.64
N GLU A 273 -15.02 17.07 14.95
CA GLU A 273 -15.64 15.87 15.53
C GLU A 273 -15.61 15.85 17.06
N GLY A 274 -14.66 16.53 17.69
CA GLY A 274 -14.53 16.55 19.15
C GLY A 274 -15.59 17.41 19.86
N ASP A 275 -15.77 17.16 21.16
CA ASP A 275 -16.67 17.88 22.08
C ASP A 275 -16.25 19.34 22.36
N GLY A 276 -15.43 19.95 21.52
CA GLY A 276 -14.87 21.28 21.75
C GLY A 276 -13.74 21.32 22.80
N LYS A 277 -13.17 20.17 23.20
CA LYS A 277 -11.88 20.12 23.91
C LYS A 277 -10.76 20.43 22.92
N VAL A 278 -10.62 21.75 22.72
CA VAL A 278 -9.84 22.51 21.77
C VAL A 278 -8.49 21.88 21.37
N PRO A 279 -8.32 21.47 20.11
CA PRO A 279 -7.04 21.56 19.42
C PRO A 279 -6.45 22.96 19.59
N ASP A 280 -5.24 23.06 20.13
CA ASP A 280 -4.59 24.32 20.48
C ASP A 280 -4.58 25.38 19.36
N THR A 281 -4.22 26.63 19.70
CA THR A 281 -4.08 27.72 18.72
C THR A 281 -3.12 27.42 17.56
N LYS A 282 -2.26 26.39 17.67
CA LYS A 282 -1.40 25.96 16.56
C LYS A 282 -2.18 25.30 15.44
N THR A 283 -3.37 24.77 15.71
CA THR A 283 -4.22 24.13 14.70
C THR A 283 -4.57 25.05 13.54
N ILE A 284 -4.90 26.32 13.82
CA ILE A 284 -5.16 27.32 12.78
C ILE A 284 -3.91 27.53 11.92
N SER A 285 -2.74 27.70 12.55
CA SER A 285 -1.46 27.91 11.85
C SER A 285 -1.08 26.71 10.97
N ILE A 286 -1.27 25.49 11.47
CA ILE A 286 -1.03 24.25 10.72
C ILE A 286 -1.98 24.15 9.52
N LEU A 287 -3.28 24.43 9.70
CA LEU A 287 -4.27 24.43 8.62
C LEU A 287 -3.97 25.50 7.55
N GLU A 288 -3.64 26.72 7.96
CA GLU A 288 -3.23 27.80 7.04
C GLU A 288 -1.98 27.40 6.22
N GLN A 289 -0.97 26.82 6.90
CA GLN A 289 0.24 26.35 6.24
C GLN A 289 -0.05 25.23 5.23
N ALA A 290 -0.87 24.25 5.61
CA ALA A 290 -1.21 23.12 4.75
C ALA A 290 -2.07 23.54 3.54
N ILE A 291 -3.03 24.46 3.72
CA ILE A 291 -3.80 25.02 2.61
C ILE A 291 -2.87 25.71 1.62
N LYS A 292 -1.94 26.53 2.09
CA LYS A 292 -0.96 27.18 1.21
C LYS A 292 -0.12 26.16 0.41
N ILE A 293 0.31 25.07 1.06
CA ILE A 293 1.04 23.98 0.39
C ILE A 293 0.19 23.36 -0.72
N LEU A 294 -1.09 23.05 -0.46
CA LEU A 294 -1.99 22.44 -1.44
C LEU A 294 -2.35 23.39 -2.58
N GLU A 295 -2.59 24.66 -2.28
CA GLU A 295 -2.87 25.69 -3.29
C GLU A 295 -1.69 25.88 -4.24
N GLU A 296 -0.45 25.82 -3.73
CA GLU A 296 0.76 25.88 -4.55
C GLU A 296 1.03 24.59 -5.37
N SER A 297 0.55 23.42 -4.92
CA SER A 297 0.89 22.13 -5.52
C SER A 297 -0.16 21.58 -6.47
N ILE A 298 -1.42 21.52 -6.05
CA ILE A 298 -2.53 20.91 -6.78
C ILE A 298 -3.65 21.92 -7.11
N GLY A 299 -3.62 23.10 -6.48
CA GLY A 299 -4.51 24.21 -6.79
C GLY A 299 -5.64 24.41 -5.79
N HIS A 300 -6.40 25.50 -6.03
CA HIS A 300 -7.40 26.01 -5.09
C HIS A 300 -8.73 25.23 -5.06
N ASP A 301 -9.02 24.44 -6.11
CA ASP A 301 -10.35 23.84 -6.36
C ASP A 301 -10.35 22.30 -6.25
N GLU A 302 -9.29 21.72 -5.67
CA GLU A 302 -9.17 20.28 -5.44
C GLU A 302 -9.83 19.85 -4.12
N THR A 303 -10.26 18.58 -4.08
CA THR A 303 -11.00 18.01 -2.94
C THR A 303 -10.25 18.18 -1.62
N ASP A 304 -8.94 17.95 -1.61
CA ASP A 304 -8.11 18.02 -0.39
C ASP A 304 -7.98 19.48 0.09
N THR A 305 -7.73 20.42 -0.83
CA THR A 305 -7.67 21.85 -0.52
C THR A 305 -8.97 22.34 0.08
N ILE A 306 -10.10 21.95 -0.50
CA ILE A 306 -11.44 22.33 -0.04
C ILE A 306 -11.77 21.68 1.32
N SER A 307 -11.32 20.45 1.55
CA SER A 307 -11.47 19.76 2.84
C SER A 307 -10.73 20.50 3.96
N LEU A 308 -9.48 20.92 3.74
CA LEU A 308 -8.74 21.71 4.74
C LEU A 308 -9.36 23.11 4.93
N LYS A 309 -9.87 23.75 3.88
CA LYS A 309 -10.61 25.03 4.02
C LYS A 309 -11.87 24.88 4.87
N TYR A 310 -12.59 23.77 4.74
CA TYR A 310 -13.70 23.44 5.63
C TYR A 310 -13.23 23.35 7.09
N TYR A 311 -12.17 22.59 7.37
CA TYR A 311 -11.64 22.48 8.74
C TYR A 311 -11.12 23.80 9.30
N LEU A 312 -10.45 24.63 8.50
CA LEU A 312 -10.02 25.96 8.91
C LEU A 312 -11.22 26.87 9.21
N ALA A 313 -12.30 26.77 8.43
CA ALA A 313 -13.52 27.51 8.74
C ALA A 313 -14.12 27.08 10.08
N VAL A 314 -14.14 25.77 10.38
CA VAL A 314 -14.57 25.25 11.68
C VAL A 314 -13.67 25.79 12.80
N ALA A 315 -12.35 25.75 12.62
CA ALA A 315 -11.39 26.24 13.60
C ALA A 315 -11.54 27.74 13.88
N TYR A 316 -11.66 28.58 12.84
CA TYR A 316 -11.90 30.01 13.01
C TYR A 316 -13.19 30.31 13.79
N ALA A 317 -14.27 29.58 13.54
CA ALA A 317 -15.53 29.79 14.25
C ALA A 317 -15.50 29.30 15.71
N ARG A 318 -14.88 28.13 15.96
CA ARG A 318 -14.91 27.49 17.29
C ARG A 318 -13.79 27.96 18.23
N LEU A 319 -12.61 28.31 17.70
CA LEU A 319 -11.42 28.55 18.51
C LEU A 319 -11.08 30.03 18.66
N ASP A 320 -11.33 30.83 17.61
CA ASP A 320 -10.84 32.22 17.53
C ASP A 320 -11.99 33.25 17.40
N GLY A 321 -13.24 32.80 17.26
CA GLY A 321 -14.40 33.67 17.06
C GLY A 321 -14.34 34.49 15.76
N ARG A 322 -13.46 34.13 14.82
CA ARG A 322 -13.27 34.77 13.51
C ARG A 322 -14.36 34.36 12.54
N PHE A 323 -15.59 34.74 12.86
CA PHE A 323 -16.78 34.33 12.11
C PHE A 323 -16.80 34.83 10.66
N ARG A 324 -16.19 35.99 10.37
CA ARG A 324 -16.13 36.53 9.00
C ARG A 324 -15.22 35.70 8.11
N GLU A 325 -14.03 35.35 8.59
CA GLU A 325 -13.09 34.50 7.86
C GLU A 325 -13.61 33.08 7.72
N SER A 326 -14.25 32.55 8.77
CA SER A 326 -14.99 31.29 8.71
C SER A 326 -16.05 31.32 7.60
N GLU A 327 -16.87 32.37 7.55
CA GLU A 327 -17.93 32.52 6.54
C GLU A 327 -17.39 32.66 5.11
N ALA A 328 -16.27 33.36 4.94
CA ALA A 328 -15.59 33.47 3.65
C ALA A 328 -15.13 32.08 3.14
N LEU A 329 -14.51 31.28 4.00
CA LEU A 329 -14.07 29.92 3.65
C LEU A 329 -15.27 28.99 3.41
N GLN A 330 -16.32 29.07 4.21
CA GLN A 330 -17.57 28.30 4.02
C GLN A 330 -18.19 28.59 2.65
N ASN A 331 -18.21 29.86 2.22
CA ASN A 331 -18.71 30.24 0.91
C ASN A 331 -17.87 29.66 -0.24
N GLN A 332 -16.54 29.55 -0.08
CA GLN A 332 -15.68 28.86 -1.05
C GLN A 332 -16.04 27.36 -1.13
N VAL A 333 -16.19 26.70 0.02
CA VAL A 333 -16.56 25.27 0.09
C VAL A 333 -17.94 25.03 -0.54
N LEU A 334 -18.94 25.87 -0.24
CA LEU A 334 -20.27 25.78 -0.86
C LEU A 334 -20.23 26.05 -2.37
N GLY A 335 -19.42 27.01 -2.81
CA GLY A 335 -19.20 27.30 -4.22
C GLY A 335 -18.64 26.08 -4.97
N TRP A 336 -17.64 25.41 -4.40
CA TRP A 336 -17.13 24.15 -4.93
C TRP A 336 -18.21 23.07 -4.95
N CYS A 337 -18.93 22.86 -3.83
CA CYS A 337 -20.00 21.86 -3.75
C CYS A 337 -21.08 22.07 -4.83
N ARG A 338 -21.47 23.31 -5.11
CA ARG A 338 -22.45 23.63 -6.18
C ARG A 338 -21.97 23.14 -7.55
N ARG A 339 -20.69 23.37 -7.88
CA ARG A 339 -20.11 22.92 -9.15
C ARG A 339 -20.04 21.40 -9.24
N GLN A 340 -19.70 20.73 -8.14
CA GLN A 340 -19.47 19.29 -8.14
C GLN A 340 -20.74 18.44 -8.07
N LEU A 341 -21.87 18.97 -7.56
CA LEU A 341 -23.11 18.19 -7.48
C LEU A 341 -23.74 17.89 -8.84
N GLY A 342 -23.43 18.68 -9.88
CA GLY A 342 -23.72 18.34 -11.27
C GLY A 342 -23.08 17.00 -11.70
N ASN A 343 -21.94 16.65 -11.10
CA ASN A 343 -21.18 15.43 -11.35
C ASN A 343 -21.50 14.30 -10.34
N ARG A 344 -22.51 14.48 -9.47
CA ARG A 344 -22.94 13.51 -8.44
C ARG A 344 -21.82 13.03 -7.49
N THR A 345 -20.91 13.91 -7.07
CA THR A 345 -19.83 13.49 -6.15
C THR A 345 -20.34 13.28 -4.72
N VAL A 346 -19.98 12.13 -4.12
CA VAL A 346 -20.32 11.80 -2.71
C VAL A 346 -19.69 12.82 -1.76
N THR A 347 -18.48 13.27 -2.05
CA THR A 347 -17.73 14.25 -1.25
C THR A 347 -18.46 15.58 -1.10
N ALA A 348 -19.01 16.15 -2.19
CA ALA A 348 -19.75 17.40 -2.12
C ALA A 348 -21.00 17.27 -1.23
N ASN A 349 -21.67 16.11 -1.26
CA ASN A 349 -22.81 15.86 -0.38
C ASN A 349 -22.42 15.79 1.10
N LEU A 350 -21.29 15.15 1.41
CA LEU A 350 -20.75 15.08 2.77
C LEU A 350 -20.36 16.47 3.29
N MET A 351 -19.67 17.28 2.48
CA MET A 351 -19.26 18.64 2.85
C MET A 351 -20.46 19.55 3.14
N VAL A 352 -21.48 19.51 2.30
CA VAL A 352 -22.74 20.26 2.52
C VAL A 352 -23.39 19.84 3.84
N ARG A 353 -23.49 18.53 4.09
CA ARG A 353 -24.05 18.01 5.34
C ARG A 353 -23.25 18.50 6.55
N ASN A 354 -21.93 18.45 6.47
CA ASN A 354 -21.04 18.84 7.55
C ASN A 354 -21.14 20.35 7.84
N LEU A 355 -21.21 21.20 6.81
CA LEU A 355 -21.45 22.63 6.96
C LEU A 355 -22.81 22.95 7.60
N VAL A 356 -23.87 22.22 7.21
CA VAL A 356 -25.19 22.35 7.83
C VAL A 356 -25.13 22.00 9.32
N LEU A 357 -24.48 20.90 9.68
CA LEU A 357 -24.30 20.50 11.09
C LEU A 357 -23.54 21.56 11.88
N MET A 358 -22.46 22.10 11.31
CA MET A 358 -21.70 23.19 11.92
C MET A 358 -22.58 24.42 12.17
N TYR A 359 -23.36 24.88 11.18
CA TYR A 359 -24.24 26.04 11.38
C TYR A 359 -25.28 25.80 12.47
N ARG A 360 -25.83 24.58 12.57
CA ARG A 360 -26.75 24.20 13.66
C ARG A 360 -26.07 24.27 15.03
N GLN A 361 -24.87 23.73 15.15
CA GLN A 361 -24.09 23.76 16.40
C GLN A 361 -23.73 25.19 16.82
N LEU A 362 -23.52 26.09 15.85
CA LEU A 362 -23.30 27.52 16.10
C LEU A 362 -24.61 28.31 16.32
N GLY A 363 -25.77 27.65 16.37
CA GLY A 363 -27.08 28.29 16.56
C GLY A 363 -27.61 29.05 15.33
N ARG A 364 -26.92 29.01 14.18
CA ARG A 364 -27.32 29.68 12.93
C ARG A 364 -28.31 28.81 12.14
N MET A 365 -29.47 28.54 12.74
CA MET A 365 -30.48 27.64 12.19
C MET A 365 -31.03 28.09 10.83
N ASP A 366 -31.14 29.40 10.59
CA ASP A 366 -31.67 29.92 9.33
C ASP A 366 -30.73 29.64 8.16
N LYS A 367 -29.42 29.78 8.37
CA LYS A 367 -28.40 29.42 7.37
C LYS A 367 -28.37 27.93 7.08
N ALA A 368 -28.45 27.10 8.12
CA ALA A 368 -28.54 25.66 7.94
C ALA A 368 -29.73 25.29 7.04
N ARG A 369 -30.90 25.88 7.30
CA ARG A 369 -32.13 25.66 6.51
C ARG A 369 -32.02 26.21 5.09
N GLU A 370 -31.39 27.37 4.90
CA GLU A 370 -31.13 27.97 3.60
C GLU A 370 -30.31 27.03 2.72
N ILE A 371 -29.18 26.53 3.24
CA ILE A 371 -28.29 25.61 2.54
C ILE A 371 -29.00 24.28 2.25
N GLU A 372 -29.72 23.70 3.23
CA GLU A 372 -30.49 22.47 3.01
C GLU A 372 -31.51 22.63 1.88
N ASN A 373 -32.23 23.75 1.85
CA ASN A 373 -33.21 24.05 0.82
C ASN A 373 -32.57 24.25 -0.55
N GLU A 374 -31.48 25.02 -0.61
CA GLU A 374 -30.73 25.27 -1.84
C GLU A 374 -30.23 23.95 -2.44
N PHE A 375 -29.46 23.19 -1.67
CA PHE A 375 -28.86 21.95 -2.13
C PHE A 375 -29.90 20.85 -2.38
N GLY A 376 -31.02 20.86 -1.65
CA GLY A 376 -32.18 20.02 -1.95
C GLY A 376 -32.83 20.35 -3.30
N ARG A 377 -32.90 21.63 -3.70
CA ARG A 377 -33.37 22.03 -5.04
C ARG A 377 -32.39 21.59 -6.12
N ILE A 378 -31.09 21.83 -5.93
CA ILE A 378 -30.03 21.43 -6.87
C ILE A 378 -30.10 19.91 -7.13
N ARG A 379 -30.21 19.09 -6.08
CA ARG A 379 -30.34 17.63 -6.24
C ARG A 379 -31.59 17.23 -7.03
N ARG A 380 -32.73 17.88 -6.77
CA ARG A 380 -33.98 17.63 -7.51
C ARG A 380 -33.91 18.04 -8.98
N SER A 381 -33.09 19.02 -9.35
CA SER A 381 -32.91 19.43 -10.75
C SER A 381 -31.97 18.54 -11.56
N ILE A 382 -31.19 17.66 -10.91
CA ILE A 382 -30.19 16.78 -11.55
C ILE A 382 -30.61 15.29 -11.42
N SER A 383 -31.69 15.01 -10.70
CA SER A 383 -32.37 13.71 -10.65
C SER A 383 -33.46 13.67 -11.72
#